data_AF-A0A3C0AQL9-F1
#
_entry.id   AF-A0A3C0AQL9-F1
#
_cell.length_a   1.000
_cell.length_b   1.000
_cell.length_c   1.000
_cell.angle_alpha   90.00
_cell.angle_beta   90.00
_cell.angle_gamma   90.00
#
_symmetry.space_group_name_H-M   'P 1'
#
loop_
_entity.id
_entity.type
_entity.pdbx_description
1 polymer ?
#
loop_
_entity_poly.entity_id
_entity_poly.type
_entity_poly.pdbx_seq_one_letter_code
_entity_poly.pdbx_strand_id
1 'polypeptide(L)'
;QRSDLFSLGSVLYVMCTGRAPFRAPSTLAVLKRVVDEQPRNIQEIISEIPDWLVALIHQLHAKDPEKRFASAQEVADLLAGNLEQNLLNQNPVDEPAPANPNRLRIGRFSWIKVAAVLILLLSSFGFTEATGITNVRGSVIHLFSPE
;
A
#
# COMPACT_ATOMS: atom_id res chain seq x y z
N GLN A 1 13.62 -3.92 7.38
CA GLN A 1 12.70 -4.38 8.44
C GLN A 1 11.80 -3.28 9.00
N ARG A 2 12.31 -2.24 9.70
CA ARG A 2 11.43 -1.17 10.26
C ARG A 2 10.61 -0.41 9.19
N SER A 3 11.15 -0.27 7.98
CA SER A 3 10.41 0.28 6.82
C SER A 3 9.32 -0.66 6.31
N ASP A 4 9.52 -1.97 6.40
CA ASP A 4 8.53 -2.98 6.01
C ASP A 4 7.35 -2.98 6.99
N LEU A 5 7.61 -2.77 8.28
CA LEU A 5 6.57 -2.59 9.30
C LEU A 5 5.69 -1.36 9.04
N PHE A 6 6.29 -0.24 8.61
CA PHE A 6 5.54 0.94 8.22
C PHE A 6 4.66 0.68 6.98
N SER A 7 5.20 -0.04 6.00
CA SER A 7 4.45 -0.45 4.81
C SER A 7 3.31 -1.40 5.18
N LEU A 8 3.53 -2.35 6.10
CA LEU A 8 2.50 -3.23 6.65
C LEU A 8 1.39 -2.45 7.32
N GLY A 9 1.72 -1.46 8.17
CA GLY A 9 0.73 -0.56 8.77
C GLY A 9 -0.12 0.14 7.71
N SER A 10 0.50 0.54 6.58
CA SER A 10 -0.22 1.16 5.46
C SER A 10 -1.17 0.19 4.76
N VAL A 11 -0.76 -1.07 4.58
CA VAL A 11 -1.63 -2.12 4.03
C VAL A 11 -2.80 -2.41 4.98
N LEU A 12 -2.53 -2.61 6.27
CA LEU A 12 -3.56 -2.83 7.28
C LEU A 12 -4.57 -1.68 7.33
N TYR A 13 -4.10 -0.44 7.34
CA TYR A 13 -4.95 0.74 7.28
C TYR A 13 -5.88 0.72 6.05
N VAL A 14 -5.36 0.39 4.86
CA VAL A 14 -6.17 0.28 3.64
C VAL A 14 -7.16 -0.87 3.72
N MET A 15 -6.76 -2.02 4.27
CA MET A 15 -7.66 -3.17 4.42
C MET A 15 -8.82 -2.85 5.37
N CYS A 16 -8.56 -2.11 6.45
CA CYS A 16 -9.61 -1.64 7.34
C CYS A 16 -10.51 -0.59 6.67
N THR A 17 -9.92 0.48 6.12
CA THR A 17 -10.68 1.69 5.74
C THR A 17 -11.08 1.78 4.27
N GLY A 18 -10.50 0.96 3.40
CA GLY A 18 -10.57 1.12 1.94
C GLY A 18 -9.89 2.39 1.42
N ARG A 19 -9.13 3.11 2.25
CA ARG A 19 -8.52 4.41 1.92
C ARG A 19 -7.02 4.36 2.21
N ALA A 20 -6.21 5.01 1.39
CA ALA A 20 -4.79 5.16 1.70
C ALA A 20 -4.60 6.05 2.95
N PRO A 21 -3.62 5.72 3.83
CA PRO A 21 -3.36 6.46 5.06
C PRO A 21 -2.88 7.89 4.81
N PHE A 22 -2.03 8.07 3.78
CA PHE A 22 -1.52 9.36 3.35
C PHE A 22 -1.99 9.62 1.93
N ARG A 23 -2.78 10.67 1.73
CA ARG A 23 -3.28 11.08 0.41
C ARG A 23 -2.93 12.53 0.21
N ALA A 24 -2.40 12.91 -0.94
CA ALA A 24 -2.17 14.31 -1.27
C ALA A 24 -2.27 14.51 -2.80
N PRO A 25 -2.40 15.75 -3.29
CA PRO A 25 -2.55 16.02 -4.73
C PRO A 25 -1.33 15.66 -5.58
N SER A 26 -0.15 15.53 -4.99
CA SER A 26 1.11 15.22 -5.69
C SER A 26 1.96 14.24 -4.89
N THR A 27 2.85 13.53 -5.59
CA THR A 27 3.79 12.57 -4.97
C THR A 27 4.67 13.22 -3.91
N LEU A 28 5.20 14.42 -4.19
CA LEU A 28 6.02 15.15 -3.23
C LEU A 28 5.22 15.50 -1.97
N ALA A 29 3.95 15.88 -2.12
CA ALA A 29 3.08 16.13 -0.98
C ALA A 29 2.77 14.85 -0.19
N VAL A 30 2.58 13.70 -0.87
CA VAL A 30 2.42 12.40 -0.18
C VAL A 30 3.68 12.06 0.63
N LEU A 31 4.87 12.20 0.05
CA LEU A 31 6.14 11.97 0.76
C LEU A 31 6.26 12.88 1.99
N LYS A 32 5.89 14.16 1.86
CA LYS A 32 5.84 15.08 3.00
C LYS A 32 4.92 14.55 4.11
N ARG A 33 3.70 14.09 3.76
CA ARG A 33 2.77 13.50 4.74
C ARG A 33 3.31 12.23 5.39
N VAL A 34 3.97 11.38 4.62
CA VAL A 34 4.61 10.17 5.14
C VAL A 34 5.66 10.50 6.20
N VAL A 35 6.41 11.60 6.04
CA VAL A 35 7.41 12.04 7.01
C VAL A 35 6.77 12.80 8.19
N ASP A 36 5.88 13.74 7.92
CA ASP A 36 5.48 14.76 8.90
C ASP A 36 4.13 14.49 9.58
N GLU A 37 3.20 13.82 8.90
CA GLU A 37 1.79 13.73 9.34
C GLU A 37 1.43 12.32 9.80
N GLN A 38 0.53 12.19 10.78
CA GLN A 38 -0.05 10.89 11.12
C GLN A 38 -1.23 10.55 10.19
N PRO A 39 -1.51 9.25 9.92
CA PRO A 39 -2.74 8.86 9.26
C PRO A 39 -3.95 9.39 10.03
N ARG A 40 -5.05 9.64 9.31
CA ARG A 40 -6.33 9.95 9.94
C ARG A 40 -6.74 8.82 10.88
N ASN A 41 -7.36 9.14 12.03
CA ASN A 41 -7.82 8.09 12.94
C ASN A 41 -8.84 7.19 12.23
N ILE A 42 -8.62 5.86 12.30
CA ILE A 42 -9.49 4.86 11.68
C ILE A 42 -10.89 4.89 12.29
N GLN A 43 -11.02 5.21 13.58
CA GLN A 43 -12.31 5.27 14.28
C GLN A 43 -13.23 6.38 13.74
N GLU A 44 -12.66 7.43 13.12
CA GLU A 44 -13.46 8.44 12.42
C GLU A 44 -14.07 7.93 11.11
N ILE A 45 -13.58 6.79 10.59
CA ILE A 45 -14.02 6.16 9.35
C ILE A 45 -14.90 4.95 9.66
N ILE A 46 -14.53 4.18 10.69
CA ILE A 46 -15.20 2.94 11.12
C ILE A 46 -15.22 2.93 12.64
N SER A 47 -16.35 3.30 13.24
CA SER A 47 -16.50 3.39 14.70
C SER A 47 -16.43 2.04 15.43
N GLU A 48 -16.78 0.95 14.75
CA GLU A 48 -16.82 -0.41 15.32
C GLU A 48 -15.45 -1.12 15.32
N ILE A 49 -14.40 -0.48 14.81
CA ILE A 49 -13.07 -1.10 14.77
C ILE A 49 -12.53 -1.32 16.19
N PRO A 50 -11.95 -2.49 16.51
CA PRO A 50 -11.37 -2.72 17.83
C PRO A 50 -10.21 -1.78 18.16
N ASP A 51 -10.20 -1.22 19.37
CA ASP A 51 -9.17 -0.26 19.83
C ASP A 51 -7.75 -0.81 19.72
N TRP A 52 -7.57 -2.11 20.01
CA TRP A 52 -6.26 -2.77 19.94
C TRP A 52 -5.69 -2.75 18.51
N LEU A 53 -6.54 -2.87 17.49
CA LEU A 53 -6.12 -2.85 16.09
C LEU A 53 -5.75 -1.44 15.64
N VAL A 54 -6.49 -0.43 16.13
CA VAL A 54 -6.16 0.98 15.89
C VAL A 54 -4.80 1.32 16.51
N ALA A 55 -4.57 0.90 17.75
CA ALA A 55 -3.29 1.11 18.43
C ALA A 55 -2.13 0.43 17.70
N LEU A 56 -2.31 -0.82 17.26
CA LEU A 56 -1.31 -1.55 16.46
C LEU A 56 -0.97 -0.80 15.17
N ILE A 57 -1.97 -0.39 14.38
CA ILE A 57 -1.73 0.31 13.11
C ILE A 57 -1.06 1.67 13.36
N HIS A 58 -1.49 2.39 14.39
CA HIS A 58 -0.90 3.66 14.78
C HIS A 58 0.59 3.50 15.16
N GLN A 59 0.96 2.46 15.91
CA GLN A 59 2.35 2.21 16.29
C GLN A 59 3.21 1.78 15.07
N LEU A 60 2.66 1.03 14.13
CA LEU A 60 3.35 0.71 12.86
C LEU A 60 3.67 1.99 12.05
N HIS A 61 2.80 3.01 12.13
CA HIS A 61 2.97 4.31 11.48
C HIS A 61 3.81 5.32 12.28
N ALA A 62 4.41 4.94 13.41
CA ALA A 62 5.27 5.83 14.18
C ALA A 62 6.41 6.40 13.30
N LYS A 63 6.67 7.71 13.39
CA LYS A 63 7.66 8.38 12.54
C LYS A 63 9.07 7.98 12.90
N ASP A 64 9.34 7.93 14.19
CA ASP A 64 10.56 7.35 14.75
C ASP A 64 10.53 5.81 14.60
N PRO A 65 11.45 5.22 13.82
CA PRO A 65 11.53 3.77 13.64
C PRO A 65 11.69 2.99 14.94
N GLU A 66 12.32 3.58 15.96
CA GLU A 66 12.53 2.91 17.25
C GLU A 66 11.26 2.82 18.09
N LYS A 67 10.27 3.68 17.82
CA LYS A 67 8.95 3.62 18.46
C LYS A 67 8.01 2.59 17.82
N ARG A 68 8.41 1.99 16.69
CA ARG A 68 7.66 0.89 16.06
C ARG A 68 7.90 -0.43 16.81
N PHE A 69 7.18 -1.47 16.42
CA PHE A 69 7.44 -2.85 16.88
C PHE A 69 8.83 -3.32 16.48
N ALA A 70 9.52 -4.01 17.39
CA ALA A 70 10.89 -4.46 17.22
C ALA A 70 11.04 -5.44 16.04
N SER A 71 10.01 -6.25 15.78
CA SER A 71 10.02 -7.24 14.71
C SER A 71 8.64 -7.45 14.09
N ALA A 72 8.62 -8.08 12.91
CA ALA A 72 7.38 -8.55 12.30
C ALA A 72 6.74 -9.70 13.09
N GLN A 73 7.54 -10.49 13.81
CA GLN A 73 7.04 -11.56 14.65
C GLN A 73 6.17 -11.02 15.79
N GLU A 74 6.63 -9.95 16.44
CA GLU A 74 5.87 -9.27 17.51
C GLU A 74 4.48 -8.80 17.02
N VAL A 75 4.40 -8.27 15.80
CA VAL A 75 3.14 -7.86 15.19
C VAL A 75 2.24 -9.06 14.89
N ALA A 76 2.82 -10.15 14.37
CA ALA A 76 2.10 -11.37 14.07
C ALA A 76 1.52 -12.01 15.34
N ASP A 77 2.31 -12.06 16.41
CA ASP A 77 1.89 -12.60 17.71
C ASP A 77 0.74 -11.78 18.30
N LEU A 78 0.81 -10.45 18.21
CA LEU A 78 -0.26 -9.56 18.69
C LEU A 78 -1.54 -9.74 17.89
N LEU A 79 -1.45 -9.85 16.56
CA LEU A 79 -2.60 -10.12 15.69
C LEU A 79 -3.24 -11.48 16.00
N ALA A 80 -2.42 -12.53 16.12
CA ALA A 80 -2.90 -13.89 16.40
C ALA A 80 -3.59 -13.99 17.77
N GLY A 81 -2.95 -13.45 18.82
CA GLY A 81 -3.49 -13.48 20.17
C GLY A 81 -4.82 -12.72 20.28
N ASN A 82 -4.92 -11.53 19.69
CA ASN A 82 -6.18 -10.78 19.73
C ASN A 82 -7.28 -11.42 18.88
N LEU A 83 -6.94 -12.08 17.76
CA LEU A 83 -7.91 -12.81 16.95
C LEU A 83 -8.45 -14.03 17.70
N GLU A 84 -7.57 -14.80 18.34
CA GLU A 84 -7.97 -15.95 19.17
C GLU A 84 -8.91 -15.51 20.30
N GLN A 85 -8.56 -14.46 21.03
CA GLN A 85 -9.43 -13.89 22.06
C GLN A 85 -10.78 -13.44 21.50
N ASN A 86 -10.79 -12.82 20.32
CA ASN A 86 -12.05 -12.42 19.69
C ASN A 86 -12.91 -13.63 19.34
N LEU A 87 -12.33 -14.72 18.82
CA LEU A 87 -13.04 -15.96 18.50
C LEU A 87 -13.58 -16.66 19.75
N LEU A 88 -12.85 -16.65 20.86
CA LEU A 88 -13.31 -17.20 22.13
C LEU A 88 -14.45 -16.37 22.74
N ASN A 89 -14.43 -15.06 22.53
CA ASN A 89 -15.46 -14.13 23.01
C ASN A 89 -16.70 -14.06 22.11
N GLN A 90 -16.64 -14.58 20.89
CA GLN A 90 -17.81 -14.74 20.03
C GLN A 90 -18.66 -15.91 20.57
N ASN A 91 -19.86 -15.60 21.10
CA ASN A 91 -20.89 -16.61 21.35
C ASN A 91 -21.15 -17.39 20.04
N PRO A 92 -21.45 -18.70 20.09
CA PRO A 92 -21.65 -19.52 18.90
C PRO A 92 -22.72 -18.88 18.01
N VAL A 93 -22.25 -18.29 16.91
CA VAL A 93 -22.94 -17.69 15.77
C VAL A 93 -24.46 -17.62 15.96
N ASP A 94 -24.97 -16.45 16.39
CA ASP A 94 -26.34 -16.06 16.04
C ASP A 94 -26.46 -16.23 14.52
N GLU A 95 -27.44 -17.05 14.13
CA GLU A 95 -27.77 -17.43 12.75
C GLU A 95 -27.47 -16.30 11.76
N PRO A 96 -26.71 -16.55 10.67
CA PRO A 96 -26.20 -15.48 9.83
C PRO A 96 -27.37 -14.65 9.29
N ALA A 97 -27.47 -13.41 9.75
CA ALA A 97 -28.34 -12.41 9.15
C ALA A 97 -28.11 -12.42 7.63
N PRO A 98 -29.19 -12.41 6.81
CA PRO A 98 -29.08 -12.63 5.38
C PRO A 98 -28.02 -11.71 4.79
N ALA A 99 -27.00 -12.33 4.17
CA ALA A 99 -25.84 -11.64 3.62
C ALA A 99 -26.30 -10.51 2.71
N ASN A 100 -26.09 -9.25 3.13
CA ASN A 100 -26.39 -8.11 2.29
C ASN A 100 -25.39 -8.11 1.10
N PRO A 101 -25.85 -8.37 -0.14
CA PRO A 101 -24.97 -8.51 -1.29
C PRO A 101 -24.21 -7.21 -1.64
N ASN A 102 -24.59 -6.07 -1.06
CA ASN A 102 -23.93 -4.79 -1.28
C ASN A 102 -22.70 -4.53 -0.39
N ARG A 103 -22.30 -5.44 0.52
CA ARG A 103 -21.12 -5.21 1.39
C ARG A 103 -19.76 -5.38 0.71
N LEU A 104 -19.69 -5.85 -0.54
CA LEU A 104 -18.41 -6.09 -1.24
C LEU A 104 -18.30 -5.28 -2.53
N ARG A 105 -18.25 -3.95 -2.44
CA ARG A 105 -17.73 -3.11 -3.55
C ARG A 105 -16.24 -2.84 -3.34
N ILE A 106 -15.45 -3.91 -3.40
CA ILE A 106 -13.99 -3.82 -3.59
C ILE A 106 -13.78 -3.36 -5.04
N GLY A 107 -13.56 -2.06 -5.23
CA GLY A 107 -13.32 -1.44 -6.53
C GLY A 107 -12.00 -1.92 -7.14
N ARG A 108 -12.03 -3.11 -7.75
CA ARG A 108 -10.87 -3.83 -8.30
C ARG A 108 -10.40 -3.32 -9.67
N PHE A 109 -10.48 -2.01 -9.93
CA PHE A 109 -10.57 -1.52 -11.33
C PHE A 109 -9.55 -0.48 -11.82
N SER A 110 -8.49 -0.15 -11.08
CA SER A 110 -7.53 0.87 -11.58
C SER A 110 -6.21 0.33 -12.14
N TRP A 111 -5.75 -0.85 -11.71
CA TRP A 111 -4.43 -1.35 -12.14
C TRP A 111 -4.43 -1.94 -13.56
N ILE A 112 -5.55 -2.52 -14.00
CA ILE A 112 -5.68 -3.06 -15.37
C ILE A 112 -5.54 -1.95 -16.41
N LYS A 113 -6.07 -0.75 -16.13
CA LYS A 113 -5.97 0.42 -17.02
C LYS A 113 -4.53 0.93 -17.12
N VAL A 114 -3.80 0.94 -16.00
CA VAL A 114 -2.38 1.34 -15.96
C VAL A 114 -1.51 0.35 -16.74
N ALA A 115 -1.74 -0.95 -16.57
CA ALA A 115 -1.02 -2.00 -17.29
C ALA A 115 -1.23 -1.93 -18.81
N ALA A 116 -2.46 -1.70 -19.27
CA ALA A 116 -2.77 -1.58 -20.70
C ALA A 116 -2.07 -0.37 -21.37
N VAL A 117 -2.00 0.77 -20.68
CA VAL A 117 -1.29 1.96 -21.16
C VAL A 117 0.22 1.71 -21.24
N LEU A 118 0.81 1.05 -20.24
CA LEU A 118 2.22 0.68 -20.24
C LEU A 118 2.57 -0.28 -21.39
N ILE A 119 1.72 -1.27 -21.66
CA ILE A 119 1.89 -2.21 -22.77
C ILE A 119 1.83 -1.48 -24.12
N LEU A 120 0.88 -0.55 -24.29
CA LEU A 120 0.77 0.28 -25.50
C LEU A 120 2.00 1.19 -25.70
N LEU A 121 2.52 1.77 -24.62
CA LEU A 121 3.72 2.62 -24.70
C LEU A 121 4.98 1.80 -25.03
N LEU A 122 5.15 0.62 -24.42
CA LEU A 122 6.29 -0.27 -24.68
C LEU A 122 6.27 -0.84 -26.10
N SER A 123 5.09 -1.17 -26.62
CA SER A 123 4.94 -1.65 -28.01
C SER A 123 5.18 -0.55 -29.03
N SER A 124 4.77 0.71 -28.75
CA SER A 124 5.14 1.86 -29.58
C SER A 124 6.65 2.14 -29.57
N PHE A 125 7.33 1.94 -28.43
CA PHE A 125 8.77 2.16 -28.32
C PHE A 125 9.56 1.11 -29.13
N GLY A 126 9.18 -0.17 -29.05
CA GLY A 126 9.82 -1.23 -29.83
C GLY A 126 9.57 -1.13 -31.34
N PHE A 127 8.43 -0.57 -31.78
CA PHE A 127 8.15 -0.40 -33.21
C PHE A 127 8.99 0.71 -33.87
N THR A 128 9.49 1.68 -33.08
CA THR A 128 10.27 2.81 -33.63
C THR A 128 11.73 2.41 -33.93
N GLU A 129 12.26 1.37 -33.28
CA GLU A 129 13.59 0.82 -33.59
C GLU A 129 13.62 0.08 -34.95
N ALA A 130 12.50 -0.52 -35.36
CA ALA A 130 12.41 -1.29 -36.61
C ALA A 130 12.42 -0.42 -37.88
N THR A 131 12.13 0.88 -37.78
CA THR A 131 12.06 1.81 -38.92
C THR A 131 13.36 2.57 -39.21
N GLY A 132 14.46 2.32 -38.49
CA GLY A 132 15.79 2.80 -38.89
C GLY A 132 16.01 4.32 -38.82
N ILE A 133 15.29 5.04 -37.94
CA ILE A 133 15.48 6.48 -37.71
C ILE A 133 16.08 6.68 -36.32
N THR A 134 17.34 6.30 -36.16
CA THR A 134 18.37 6.94 -35.30
C THR A 134 19.60 6.02 -35.23
N ASN A 135 20.68 6.40 -35.92
CA ASN A 135 21.93 5.66 -35.90
C ASN A 135 22.73 5.99 -34.62
N VAL A 136 22.25 5.56 -33.45
CA VAL A 136 22.90 5.87 -32.15
C VAL A 136 24.24 5.15 -32.00
N ARG A 137 24.46 4.04 -32.72
CA ARG A 137 25.73 3.31 -32.70
C ARG A 137 26.88 4.08 -33.38
N GLY A 138 26.60 5.02 -34.29
CA GLY A 138 27.62 5.81 -34.97
C GLY A 138 28.24 6.92 -34.10
N SER A 139 27.45 7.55 -33.23
CA SER A 139 27.90 8.73 -32.46
C SER A 139 28.81 8.40 -31.29
N VAL A 140 28.73 7.19 -30.73
CA VAL A 140 29.51 6.79 -29.54
C VAL A 140 30.98 6.52 -29.87
N ILE A 141 31.30 6.14 -31.11
CA ILE A 141 32.67 5.76 -31.51
C ILE A 141 33.54 7.00 -31.79
N HIS A 142 32.97 8.11 -32.24
CA HIS A 142 33.74 9.34 -32.54
C HIS A 142 34.16 10.15 -31.31
N LEU A 143 33.65 9.84 -30.11
CA LEU A 143 33.95 10.61 -28.90
C LEU A 143 35.21 10.11 -28.14
N PHE A 144 35.79 8.97 -28.53
CA PHE A 144 36.88 8.31 -27.77
C PHE A 144 38.22 8.17 -28.53
N SER A 145 38.37 8.77 -29.72
CA SER A 145 39.68 8.95 -30.35
C SER A 145 39.80 10.32 -31.02
N PRO A 146 40.23 11.35 -30.28
CA PRO A 146 40.91 12.48 -30.89
C PRO A 146 42.35 12.05 -31.22
N GLU A 147 42.73 12.17 -32.49
CA GLU A 147 44.16 12.30 -32.86
C GLU A 147 44.73 13.58 -32.22
#